data_AF-A0A7Y3A614-F1
#
_entry.id   AF-A0A7Y3A614-F1
#
_cell.length_a   1.000
_cell.length_b   1.000
_cell.length_c   1.000
_cell.angle_alpha   90.00
_cell.angle_beta   90.00
_cell.angle_gamma   90.00
#
_symmetry.space_group_name_H-M   'P 1'
#
loop_
_entity.id
_entity.type
_entity.pdbx_description
1 polymer ?
#
loop_
_entity_poly.entity_id
_entity_poly.type
_entity_poly.pdbx_seq_one_letter_code
_entity_poly.pdbx_strand_id
1 'polypeptide(L)'
;MAIPKEPRQLMINIMYLVLTALLALNVSAEVFNAFKMVDKGLIKSNRSLDESNNALPTAIRDGAKKKESLLKYADLIDPGRQMSKDANDYLQHVIDTLINDKGYKEDPETGEITDELKAAKDYDITTRVLVNGPKGDGNGIGKKIKQVLEKYRADIIGLVEDDPETQVNEKEEFIKTVSVNIDDESWQKKKKKSWSHFNFDHMPLQSVLPILSKFQNDVKSTESAFLNYLAGKVGTTTDVVIDKYTVVSAPEKSYIIKGEKYRSEIFLSAAASADSKTGISISVNGRSLPLNQDGLGIYELTANSVGKQKYTATASITNPVTGETQTFKKEFNYEVGERSVAISPTKMNVFYIGVDNPVEVSAAGVASSQIKVSMSGAGGGNISKNSDGTYKVTANKPTKKGEFAKINVTAPGMNASKDFRVKRIPDPVPKLSKSRGGSMGSGEFKLQPGVFPVLENFDFDARCDIVGFRLVRVPKRQDPQVAVNRGGKFAPDARNLIKKATPSDKFFFEDIKCRCPGDPAPRDLGGMVFNIR
;
A
#
# COMPACT_ATOMS: atom_id res chain seq x y z
N MET A 1 -103.58 24.12 38.65
CA MET A 1 -102.81 24.58 39.82
C MET A 1 -102.38 23.34 40.58
N ALA A 2 -101.09 22.99 40.51
CA ALA A 2 -100.56 21.85 41.25
C ALA A 2 -100.40 22.24 42.72
N ILE A 3 -100.88 21.37 43.60
CA ILE A 3 -100.74 21.46 45.06
C ILE A 3 -99.24 21.57 45.41
N PRO A 4 -98.81 22.44 46.35
CA PRO A 4 -97.40 22.56 46.70
C PRO A 4 -96.91 21.21 47.24
N LYS A 5 -95.85 20.65 46.64
CA LYS A 5 -95.14 19.50 47.23
C LYS A 5 -94.66 19.92 48.62
N GLU A 6 -94.98 19.13 49.65
CA GLU A 6 -94.53 19.41 51.01
C GLU A 6 -93.00 19.61 51.02
N PRO A 7 -92.48 20.62 51.74
CA PRO A 7 -91.04 20.93 51.80
C PRO A 7 -90.16 19.72 52.13
N ARG A 8 -90.68 18.76 52.91
CA ARG A 8 -90.02 17.49 53.24
C ARG A 8 -89.75 16.62 52.01
N GLN A 9 -90.71 16.51 51.10
CA GLN A 9 -90.58 15.67 49.90
C GLN A 9 -89.66 16.31 48.85
N LEU A 10 -89.58 17.65 48.83
CA LEU A 10 -88.59 18.38 48.06
C LEU A 10 -87.17 18.15 48.61
N MET A 11 -86.98 18.20 49.94
CA MET A 11 -85.70 17.90 50.59
C MET A 11 -85.25 16.46 50.31
N ILE A 12 -86.16 15.48 50.40
CA ILE A 12 -85.84 14.07 50.12
C ILE A 12 -85.42 13.89 48.66
N ASN A 13 -86.10 14.52 47.70
CA ASN A 13 -85.73 14.44 46.30
C ASN A 13 -84.37 15.11 46.00
N ILE A 14 -84.07 16.24 46.64
CA ILE A 14 -82.75 16.88 46.53
C ILE A 14 -81.68 15.99 47.15
N MET A 15 -81.93 15.40 48.32
CA MET A 15 -81.00 14.44 48.94
C MET A 15 -80.77 13.22 48.04
N TYR A 16 -81.82 12.65 47.45
CA TYR A 16 -81.68 11.50 46.56
C TYR A 16 -80.89 11.87 45.30
N LEU A 17 -81.15 13.03 44.70
CA LEU A 17 -80.36 13.55 43.58
C LEU A 17 -78.89 13.76 43.96
N VAL A 18 -78.62 14.37 45.11
CA VAL A 18 -77.25 14.57 45.60
C VAL A 18 -76.56 13.23 45.89
N LEU A 19 -77.25 12.28 46.51
CA LEU A 19 -76.68 10.97 46.86
C LEU A 19 -76.47 10.09 45.63
N THR A 20 -77.37 10.15 44.64
CA THR A 20 -77.22 9.47 43.35
C THR A 20 -76.10 10.12 42.53
N ALA A 21 -75.96 11.45 42.57
CA ALA A 21 -74.85 12.16 41.95
C ALA A 21 -73.51 11.84 42.63
N LEU A 22 -73.47 11.71 43.96
CA LEU A 22 -72.28 11.30 44.72
C LEU A 22 -71.88 9.84 44.45
N LEU A 23 -72.87 8.93 44.30
CA LEU A 23 -72.61 7.56 43.86
C LEU A 23 -72.10 7.51 42.42
N ALA A 24 -72.65 8.32 41.52
CA ALA A 24 -72.21 8.42 40.13
C ALA A 24 -70.84 9.09 39.98
N LEU A 25 -70.45 9.99 40.89
CA LEU A 25 -69.12 10.62 40.96
C LEU A 25 -68.05 9.67 41.51
N ASN A 26 -68.45 8.60 42.22
CA ASN A 26 -67.50 7.61 42.71
C ASN A 26 -67.10 6.63 41.59
N VAL A 27 -65.82 6.65 41.25
CA VAL A 27 -65.21 5.71 40.31
C VAL A 27 -65.37 4.27 40.83
N SER A 28 -65.77 3.33 39.96
CA SER A 28 -66.01 1.93 40.33
C SER A 28 -64.72 1.24 40.80
N ALA A 29 -64.84 0.22 41.65
CA ALA A 29 -63.70 -0.55 42.15
C ALA A 29 -62.93 -1.25 41.02
N GLU A 30 -63.63 -1.65 39.95
CA GLU A 30 -63.05 -2.27 38.75
C GLU A 30 -62.08 -1.35 38.02
N VAL A 31 -62.41 -0.05 37.92
CA VAL A 31 -61.54 0.95 37.28
C VAL A 31 -60.26 1.17 38.10
N PHE A 32 -60.34 1.17 39.43
CA PHE A 32 -59.16 1.25 40.29
C PHE A 32 -58.25 0.02 40.17
N ASN A 33 -58.84 -1.18 40.06
CA ASN A 33 -58.07 -2.40 39.81
C ASN A 33 -57.38 -2.37 38.44
N ALA A 34 -58.03 -1.81 37.42
CA ALA A 34 -57.41 -1.60 36.12
C ALA A 34 -56.20 -0.66 36.21
N PHE A 35 -56.29 0.45 36.95
CA PHE A 35 -55.14 1.34 37.17
C PHE A 35 -53.99 0.64 37.89
N LYS A 36 -54.27 -0.13 38.95
CA LYS A 36 -53.24 -0.94 39.63
C LYS A 36 -52.56 -1.94 38.69
N MET A 37 -53.34 -2.60 37.82
CA MET A 37 -52.80 -3.55 36.86
C MET A 37 -51.86 -2.87 35.85
N VAL A 38 -52.25 -1.70 35.33
CA VAL A 38 -51.42 -0.89 34.43
C VAL A 38 -50.13 -0.45 35.14
N ASP A 39 -50.23 0.06 36.37
CA ASP A 39 -49.08 0.49 37.15
C ASP A 39 -48.08 -0.64 37.41
N LYS A 40 -48.56 -1.82 37.84
CA LYS A 40 -47.72 -3.02 38.01
C LYS A 40 -47.05 -3.43 36.69
N GLY A 41 -47.77 -3.35 35.57
CA GLY A 41 -47.22 -3.60 34.24
C GLY A 41 -46.09 -2.63 33.88
N LEU A 42 -46.26 -1.35 34.15
CA LEU A 42 -45.26 -0.30 33.90
C LEU A 42 -44.05 -0.45 34.81
N ILE A 43 -44.23 -0.73 36.11
CA ILE A 43 -43.12 -0.99 37.05
C ILE A 43 -42.29 -2.20 36.58
N LYS A 44 -42.96 -3.27 36.15
CA LYS A 44 -42.27 -4.44 35.58
C LYS A 44 -41.51 -4.08 34.31
N SER A 45 -42.13 -3.31 33.40
CA SER A 45 -41.48 -2.83 32.17
C SER A 45 -40.26 -1.96 32.47
N ASN A 46 -40.35 -1.06 33.46
CA ASN A 46 -39.25 -0.21 33.91
C ASN A 46 -38.05 -1.04 34.38
N ARG A 47 -38.29 -2.11 35.16
CA ARG A 47 -37.23 -3.02 35.60
C ARG A 47 -36.56 -3.73 34.42
N SER A 48 -37.33 -4.23 33.46
CA SER A 48 -36.78 -4.87 32.27
C SER A 48 -35.97 -3.92 31.40
N LEU A 49 -36.38 -2.65 31.32
CA LEU A 49 -35.59 -1.60 30.65
C LEU A 49 -34.28 -1.31 31.40
N ASP A 50 -34.30 -1.25 32.74
CA ASP A 50 -33.07 -1.08 33.53
C ASP A 50 -32.07 -2.21 33.28
N GLU A 51 -32.53 -3.46 33.31
CA GLU A 51 -31.70 -4.63 33.02
C GLU A 51 -31.09 -4.56 31.62
N SER A 52 -31.89 -4.18 30.62
CA SER A 52 -31.44 -4.03 29.23
C SER A 52 -30.44 -2.88 29.06
N ASN A 53 -30.71 -1.72 29.67
CA ASN A 53 -29.86 -0.53 29.59
C ASN A 53 -28.53 -0.73 30.33
N ASN A 54 -28.48 -1.54 31.38
CA ASN A 54 -27.25 -1.83 32.12
C ASN A 54 -26.26 -2.70 31.33
N ALA A 55 -26.73 -3.49 30.36
CA ALA A 55 -25.87 -4.38 29.56
C ALA A 55 -25.13 -3.66 28.42
N LEU A 56 -25.70 -2.59 27.87
CA LEU A 56 -25.18 -1.88 26.69
C LEU A 56 -23.85 -1.13 26.90
N PRO A 57 -23.60 -0.44 28.04
CA PRO A 57 -22.40 0.38 28.24
C PRO A 57 -21.09 -0.36 28.01
N THR A 58 -20.98 -1.62 28.47
CA THR A 58 -19.76 -2.42 28.29
C THR A 58 -19.52 -2.71 26.81
N ALA A 59 -20.56 -3.15 26.08
CA ALA A 59 -20.47 -3.43 24.66
C ALA A 59 -20.12 -2.18 23.84
N ILE A 60 -20.67 -1.01 24.20
CA ILE A 60 -20.35 0.26 23.52
C ILE A 60 -18.89 0.66 23.77
N ARG A 61 -18.41 0.56 25.02
CA ARG A 61 -17.01 0.87 25.36
C ARG A 61 -16.03 -0.04 24.66
N ASP A 62 -16.35 -1.33 24.51
CA ASP A 62 -15.50 -2.28 23.79
C ASP A 62 -15.52 -2.03 22.29
N GLY A 63 -16.68 -1.72 21.70
CA GLY A 63 -16.78 -1.31 20.30
C GLY A 63 -15.98 -0.03 20.00
N ALA A 64 -16.00 0.94 20.92
CA ALA A 64 -15.29 2.21 20.76
C ALA A 64 -13.77 2.06 20.72
N LYS A 65 -13.20 1.02 21.34
CA LYS A 65 -11.74 0.76 21.30
C LYS A 65 -11.21 0.41 19.91
N LYS A 66 -12.08 0.05 18.96
CA LYS A 66 -11.69 -0.33 17.59
C LYS A 66 -11.04 0.81 16.81
N LYS A 67 -11.50 2.04 17.02
CA LYS A 67 -11.00 3.24 16.34
C LYS A 67 -10.86 4.40 17.31
N GLU A 68 -9.89 5.27 17.10
CA GLU A 68 -9.75 6.49 17.91
C GLU A 68 -10.99 7.38 17.75
N SER A 69 -11.45 7.55 16.52
CA SER A 69 -12.64 8.35 16.16
C SER A 69 -13.93 7.93 16.86
N LEU A 70 -14.02 6.68 17.36
CA LEU A 70 -15.21 6.15 18.02
C LEU A 70 -15.24 6.40 19.53
N LEU A 71 -14.12 6.77 20.16
CA LEU A 71 -14.04 6.99 21.60
C LEU A 71 -14.98 8.09 22.08
N LYS A 72 -15.21 9.12 21.26
CA LYS A 72 -16.18 10.19 21.54
C LYS A 72 -17.57 9.65 21.90
N TYR A 73 -18.01 8.54 21.29
CA TYR A 73 -19.31 7.94 21.57
C TYR A 73 -19.34 7.19 22.92
N ALA A 74 -18.20 6.64 23.35
CA ALA A 74 -18.09 6.04 24.68
C ALA A 74 -18.15 7.09 25.79
N ASP A 75 -17.57 8.28 25.55
CA ASP A 75 -17.57 9.40 26.50
C ASP A 75 -18.98 9.97 26.73
N LEU A 76 -19.92 9.78 25.78
CA LEU A 76 -21.31 10.21 25.88
C LEU A 76 -22.20 9.29 26.73
N ILE A 77 -21.74 8.07 27.06
CA ILE A 77 -22.54 7.09 27.82
C ILE A 77 -22.87 7.64 29.20
N ASP A 78 -21.85 8.03 29.97
CA ASP A 78 -22.04 8.42 31.38
C ASP A 78 -22.88 9.71 31.53
N PRO A 79 -22.69 10.77 30.72
CA PRO A 79 -23.59 11.91 30.69
C PRO A 79 -25.05 11.54 30.39
N GLY A 80 -25.30 10.75 29.35
CA GLY A 80 -26.67 10.38 28.96
C GLY A 80 -27.38 9.55 30.04
N ARG A 81 -26.67 8.61 30.67
CA ARG A 81 -27.20 7.81 31.78
C ARG A 81 -27.46 8.65 33.02
N GLN A 82 -26.58 9.60 33.33
CA GLN A 82 -26.78 10.51 34.46
C GLN A 82 -28.04 11.35 34.27
N MET A 83 -28.30 11.86 33.06
CA MET A 83 -29.52 12.61 32.74
C MET A 83 -30.79 11.77 32.97
N SER A 84 -30.78 10.51 32.54
CA SER A 84 -31.89 9.57 32.74
C SER A 84 -32.11 9.24 34.22
N LYS A 85 -31.01 9.03 34.96
CA LYS A 85 -31.03 8.77 36.40
C LYS A 85 -31.61 9.96 37.16
N ASP A 86 -31.16 11.18 36.88
CA ASP A 86 -31.64 12.39 37.55
C ASP A 86 -33.15 12.61 37.33
N ALA A 87 -33.63 12.39 36.10
CA ALA A 87 -35.05 12.49 35.78
C ALA A 87 -35.88 11.40 36.48
N ASN A 88 -35.39 10.16 36.50
CA ASN A 88 -36.09 9.05 37.14
C ASN A 88 -36.10 9.16 38.67
N ASP A 89 -35.00 9.58 39.28
CA ASP A 89 -34.89 9.82 40.72
C ASP A 89 -35.84 10.94 41.16
N TYR A 90 -35.96 11.99 40.35
CA TYR A 90 -36.95 13.05 40.60
C TYR A 90 -38.39 12.51 40.54
N LEU A 91 -38.74 11.72 39.52
CA LEU A 91 -40.06 11.10 39.41
C LEU A 91 -40.35 10.14 40.57
N GLN A 92 -39.36 9.35 40.98
CA GLN A 92 -39.47 8.45 42.12
C GLN A 92 -39.72 9.25 43.41
N HIS A 93 -38.98 10.34 43.62
CA HIS A 93 -39.19 11.21 44.77
C HIS A 93 -40.62 11.82 44.79
N VAL A 94 -41.19 12.16 43.63
CA VAL A 94 -42.59 12.61 43.54
C VAL A 94 -43.56 11.49 43.92
N ILE A 95 -43.35 10.27 43.41
CA ILE A 95 -44.17 9.09 43.76
C ILE A 95 -44.13 8.85 45.28
N ASP A 96 -42.93 8.83 45.85
CA ASP A 96 -42.72 8.62 47.29
C ASP A 96 -43.39 9.73 48.12
N THR A 97 -43.33 10.98 47.66
CA THR A 97 -43.99 12.11 48.34
C THR A 97 -45.51 11.95 48.36
N LEU A 98 -46.11 11.46 47.27
CA LEU A 98 -47.55 11.25 47.17
C LEU A 98 -48.02 10.04 48.01
N ILE A 99 -47.17 9.02 48.15
CA ILE A 99 -47.47 7.82 48.92
C ILE A 99 -47.24 8.06 50.42
N ASN A 100 -46.15 8.73 50.83
CA ASN A 100 -45.76 8.87 52.24
C ASN A 100 -46.73 9.69 53.09
N ASP A 101 -47.56 10.57 52.51
CA ASP A 101 -48.56 11.35 53.27
C ASP A 101 -49.67 10.46 53.88
N LYS A 102 -49.86 9.23 53.35
CA LYS A 102 -50.98 8.34 53.71
C LYS A 102 -50.62 6.86 53.80
N GLY A 103 -49.61 6.38 53.06
CA GLY A 103 -49.10 5.02 53.07
C GLY A 103 -50.03 3.96 52.43
N TYR A 104 -49.57 2.72 52.52
CA TYR A 104 -50.33 1.51 52.16
C TYR A 104 -51.10 0.97 53.37
N LYS A 105 -52.20 0.27 53.13
CA LYS A 105 -53.00 -0.42 54.16
C LYS A 105 -52.24 -1.63 54.67
N GLU A 106 -52.37 -1.89 55.96
CA GLU A 106 -51.91 -3.13 56.57
C GLU A 106 -53.02 -4.18 56.47
N ASP A 107 -52.62 -5.43 56.26
CA ASP A 107 -53.51 -6.56 56.28
C ASP A 107 -54.05 -6.75 57.71
N PRO A 108 -55.37 -6.76 57.92
CA PRO A 108 -55.97 -6.88 59.24
C PRO A 108 -55.64 -8.19 59.97
N GLU A 109 -55.27 -9.25 59.25
CA GLU A 109 -55.01 -10.59 59.78
C GLU A 109 -53.51 -10.87 59.98
N THR A 110 -52.66 -10.39 59.06
CA THR A 110 -51.20 -10.68 59.11
C THR A 110 -50.35 -9.50 59.60
N GLY A 111 -50.90 -8.27 59.61
CA GLY A 111 -50.15 -7.05 59.91
C GLY A 111 -49.12 -6.67 58.83
N GLU A 112 -49.09 -7.39 57.70
CA GLU A 112 -48.19 -7.08 56.59
C GLU A 112 -48.72 -5.91 55.76
N ILE A 113 -47.83 -5.13 55.18
CA ILE A 113 -48.20 -4.03 54.28
C ILE A 113 -48.76 -4.62 52.97
N THR A 114 -49.98 -4.25 52.63
CA THR A 114 -50.66 -4.67 51.39
C THR A 114 -50.34 -3.76 50.20
N ASP A 115 -50.71 -4.19 48.99
CA ASP A 115 -50.68 -3.37 47.77
C ASP A 115 -51.82 -2.33 47.68
N GLU A 116 -52.61 -2.13 48.75
CA GLU A 116 -53.71 -1.16 48.76
C GLU A 116 -53.31 0.17 49.36
N LEU A 117 -53.44 1.27 48.61
CA LEU A 117 -53.20 2.62 49.14
C LEU A 117 -54.30 3.04 50.13
N LYS A 118 -53.91 3.62 51.27
CA LYS A 118 -54.86 4.18 52.26
C LYS A 118 -55.68 5.33 51.65
N ALA A 119 -55.08 6.12 50.77
CA ALA A 119 -55.70 7.26 50.11
C ALA A 119 -55.94 7.07 48.60
N ALA A 120 -56.20 5.83 48.16
CA ALA A 120 -56.37 5.49 46.74
C ALA A 120 -57.37 6.40 45.98
N LYS A 121 -58.44 6.82 46.67
CA LYS A 121 -59.53 7.64 46.13
C LYS A 121 -59.37 9.15 46.39
N ASP A 122 -58.32 9.55 47.11
CA ASP A 122 -58.09 10.94 47.48
C ASP A 122 -57.62 11.72 46.25
N TYR A 123 -58.45 12.68 45.83
CA TYR A 123 -58.18 13.59 44.72
C TYR A 123 -57.74 14.98 45.20
N ASP A 124 -57.87 15.27 46.51
CA ASP A 124 -57.43 16.53 47.10
C ASP A 124 -55.91 16.54 47.23
N ILE A 125 -55.30 15.40 47.60
CA ILE A 125 -53.84 15.28 47.72
C ILE A 125 -53.14 15.55 46.38
N THR A 126 -53.63 14.96 45.29
CA THR A 126 -53.05 15.11 43.95
C THR A 126 -53.22 16.53 43.45
N THR A 127 -54.41 17.11 43.62
CA THR A 127 -54.70 18.50 43.21
C THR A 127 -53.86 19.49 44.03
N ARG A 128 -53.77 19.30 45.35
CA ARG A 128 -52.97 20.17 46.25
C ARG A 128 -51.48 20.10 45.94
N VAL A 129 -50.93 18.91 45.75
CA VAL A 129 -49.48 18.71 45.60
C VAL A 129 -49.02 18.97 44.16
N LEU A 130 -49.73 18.45 43.17
CA LEU A 130 -49.29 18.48 41.76
C LEU A 130 -49.80 19.70 40.99
N VAL A 131 -50.93 20.29 41.38
CA VAL A 131 -51.56 21.41 40.66
C VAL A 131 -51.39 22.72 41.42
N ASN A 132 -51.92 22.81 42.65
CA ASN A 132 -52.04 24.07 43.37
C ASN A 132 -50.76 24.51 44.09
N GLY A 133 -49.95 23.55 44.56
CA GLY A 133 -48.73 23.81 45.32
C GLY A 133 -48.99 24.30 46.76
N PRO A 134 -47.95 24.46 47.58
CA PRO A 134 -48.07 24.79 49.01
C PRO A 134 -48.77 26.12 49.29
N LYS A 135 -48.71 27.06 48.33
CA LYS A 135 -49.30 28.41 48.44
C LYS A 135 -50.65 28.54 47.71
N GLY A 136 -51.13 27.49 47.05
CA GLY A 136 -52.37 27.54 46.27
C GLY A 136 -52.32 28.43 45.02
N ASP A 137 -51.13 28.80 44.56
CA ASP A 137 -50.87 29.74 43.45
C ASP A 137 -50.79 29.04 42.08
N GLY A 138 -51.00 27.72 42.03
CA GLY A 138 -50.88 26.93 40.80
C GLY A 138 -49.44 26.52 40.47
N ASN A 139 -48.48 26.72 41.38
CA ASN A 139 -47.10 26.24 41.24
C ASN A 139 -46.90 24.89 41.95
N GLY A 140 -47.77 23.92 41.67
CA GLY A 140 -47.61 22.54 42.12
C GLY A 140 -46.41 21.83 41.49
N ILE A 141 -46.02 20.69 42.08
CA ILE A 141 -44.91 19.85 41.64
C ILE A 141 -45.07 19.39 40.19
N GLY A 142 -46.30 19.28 39.68
CA GLY A 142 -46.59 18.90 38.30
C GLY A 142 -45.95 19.82 37.25
N LYS A 143 -45.76 21.12 37.57
CA LYS A 143 -45.04 22.05 36.67
C LYS A 143 -43.56 21.69 36.60
N LYS A 144 -42.99 21.28 37.72
CA LYS A 144 -41.58 20.87 37.80
C LYS A 144 -41.36 19.52 37.13
N ILE A 145 -42.29 18.57 37.24
CA ILE A 145 -42.26 17.31 36.46
C ILE A 145 -42.16 17.60 34.97
N LYS A 146 -43.04 18.46 34.45
CA LYS A 146 -43.00 18.89 33.04
C LYS A 146 -41.63 19.45 32.67
N GLN A 147 -41.10 20.38 33.46
CA GLN A 147 -39.78 20.97 33.22
C GLN A 147 -38.64 19.95 33.24
N VAL A 148 -38.68 18.97 34.15
CA VAL A 148 -37.67 17.90 34.20
C VAL A 148 -37.71 17.05 32.93
N LEU A 149 -38.90 16.69 32.46
CA LEU A 149 -39.07 15.88 31.24
C LEU A 149 -38.67 16.66 29.97
N GLU A 150 -39.05 17.94 29.86
CA GLU A 150 -38.64 18.80 28.74
C GLU A 150 -37.14 19.02 28.70
N LYS A 151 -36.53 19.27 29.87
CA LYS A 151 -35.09 19.43 30.00
C LYS A 151 -34.36 18.14 29.64
N TYR A 152 -34.76 17.00 30.21
CA TYR A 152 -34.18 15.70 29.89
C TYR A 152 -34.23 15.41 28.38
N ARG A 153 -35.39 15.64 27.75
CA ARG A 153 -35.56 15.49 26.31
C ARG A 153 -34.60 16.38 25.52
N ALA A 154 -34.50 17.67 25.87
CA ALA A 154 -33.63 18.60 25.17
C ALA A 154 -32.14 18.24 25.35
N ASP A 155 -31.73 17.91 26.57
CA ASP A 155 -30.35 17.60 26.91
C ASP A 155 -29.90 16.29 26.22
N ILE A 156 -30.72 15.23 26.22
CA ILE A 156 -30.35 13.96 25.58
C ILE A 156 -30.32 14.05 24.05
N ILE A 157 -31.22 14.84 23.45
CA ILE A 157 -31.16 15.17 22.01
C ILE A 157 -29.92 16.03 21.70
N GLY A 158 -29.46 16.83 22.66
CA GLY A 158 -28.25 17.64 22.54
C GLY A 158 -26.95 16.85 22.52
N LEU A 159 -26.95 15.62 23.05
CA LEU A 159 -25.80 14.70 23.00
C LEU A 159 -25.63 14.00 21.66
N VAL A 160 -26.63 14.07 20.78
CA VAL A 160 -26.59 13.50 19.43
C VAL A 160 -26.10 14.56 18.45
N GLU A 161 -24.95 14.30 17.84
CA GLU A 161 -24.32 15.13 16.82
C GLU A 161 -24.50 14.48 15.44
N ASP A 162 -24.74 15.30 14.41
CA ASP A 162 -24.78 14.81 13.03
C ASP A 162 -23.35 14.54 12.55
N ASP A 163 -23.11 13.34 12.03
CA ASP A 163 -21.81 13.01 11.42
C ASP A 163 -21.72 13.62 10.02
N PRO A 164 -20.80 14.58 9.77
CA PRO A 164 -20.67 15.26 8.49
C PRO A 164 -20.27 14.33 7.33
N GLU A 165 -19.75 13.13 7.63
CA GLU A 165 -19.45 12.12 6.60
C GLU A 165 -20.70 11.36 6.15
N THR A 166 -21.74 11.33 6.96
CA THR A 166 -23.02 10.70 6.63
C THR A 166 -24.00 11.76 6.13
N GLN A 167 -24.64 11.53 4.99
CA GLN A 167 -25.69 12.43 4.47
C GLN A 167 -27.03 12.30 5.25
N VAL A 168 -26.98 11.88 6.51
CA VAL A 168 -28.13 11.57 7.35
C VAL A 168 -28.22 12.61 8.47
N ASN A 169 -29.42 13.16 8.69
CA ASN A 169 -29.71 13.98 9.85
C ASN A 169 -30.00 13.06 11.04
N GLU A 170 -28.95 12.71 11.77
CA GLU A 170 -29.01 11.74 12.87
C GLU A 170 -29.87 12.24 14.01
N LYS A 171 -29.80 13.54 14.27
CA LYS A 171 -30.60 14.18 15.30
C LYS A 171 -32.09 14.04 15.00
N GLU A 172 -32.49 14.22 13.75
CA GLU A 172 -33.88 14.06 13.32
C GLU A 172 -34.37 12.61 13.40
N GLU A 173 -33.55 11.64 13.04
CA GLU A 173 -33.87 10.22 13.22
C GLU A 173 -33.97 9.85 14.70
N PHE A 174 -33.03 10.33 15.52
CA PHE A 174 -33.05 10.07 16.96
C PHE A 174 -34.31 10.63 17.62
N ILE A 175 -34.74 11.84 17.25
CA ILE A 175 -35.97 12.47 17.75
C ILE A 175 -37.20 11.57 17.58
N LYS A 176 -37.27 10.77 16.51
CA LYS A 176 -38.39 9.84 16.25
C LYS A 176 -38.43 8.65 17.21
N THR A 177 -37.30 8.33 17.84
CA THR A 177 -37.17 7.21 18.79
C THR A 177 -37.34 7.64 20.25
N VAL A 178 -37.27 8.94 20.54
CA VAL A 178 -37.49 9.51 21.87
C VAL A 178 -38.93 9.29 22.32
N SER A 179 -39.10 8.55 23.42
CA SER A 179 -40.42 8.23 23.98
C SER A 179 -40.98 9.36 24.87
N VAL A 180 -40.10 10.18 25.46
CA VAL A 180 -40.51 11.35 26.24
C VAL A 180 -41.12 12.40 25.32
N ASN A 181 -42.44 12.56 25.39
CA ASN A 181 -43.17 13.56 24.63
C ASN A 181 -44.17 14.29 25.54
N ILE A 182 -44.16 15.62 25.49
CA ILE A 182 -45.06 16.47 26.27
C ILE A 182 -46.12 17.05 25.33
N ASP A 183 -47.36 16.61 25.53
CA ASP A 183 -48.51 17.12 24.79
C ASP A 183 -48.96 18.47 25.35
N ASP A 184 -48.58 19.54 24.63
CA ASP A 184 -49.02 20.90 24.94
C ASP A 184 -50.28 21.34 24.20
N GLU A 185 -50.77 20.55 23.24
CA GLU A 185 -51.94 20.91 22.45
C GLU A 185 -53.25 20.53 23.15
N SER A 186 -53.31 19.34 23.74
CA SER A 186 -54.56 18.79 24.27
C SER A 186 -55.15 19.62 25.40
N TRP A 187 -54.32 20.12 26.31
CA TRP A 187 -54.80 20.93 27.44
C TRP A 187 -55.26 22.32 26.99
N GLN A 188 -54.64 22.89 25.95
CA GLN A 188 -55.04 24.16 25.35
C GLN A 188 -56.36 24.02 24.59
N LYS A 189 -56.50 22.98 23.74
CA LYS A 189 -57.74 22.67 23.01
C LYS A 189 -58.91 22.45 23.96
N LYS A 190 -58.67 21.81 25.10
CA LYS A 190 -59.66 21.58 26.17
C LYS A 190 -59.80 22.75 27.15
N LYS A 191 -59.16 23.91 26.88
CA LYS A 191 -59.23 25.15 27.68
C LYS A 191 -58.95 24.94 29.18
N LYS A 192 -58.00 24.07 29.51
CA LYS A 192 -57.53 23.87 30.89
C LYS A 192 -56.50 24.93 31.27
N LYS A 193 -56.32 25.17 32.57
CA LYS A 193 -55.44 26.25 33.08
C LYS A 193 -53.95 25.98 32.87
N SER A 194 -53.53 24.72 32.89
CA SER A 194 -52.14 24.30 32.70
C SER A 194 -52.07 22.81 32.36
N TRP A 195 -50.90 22.35 31.90
CA TRP A 195 -50.63 20.92 31.68
C TRP A 195 -50.85 20.10 32.97
N SER A 196 -50.39 20.60 34.12
CA SER A 196 -50.57 19.93 35.41
C SER A 196 -52.05 19.87 35.80
N HIS A 197 -52.81 20.94 35.53
CA HIS A 197 -54.26 20.94 35.75
C HIS A 197 -54.98 19.96 34.81
N PHE A 198 -54.51 19.76 33.58
CA PHE A 198 -55.14 18.79 32.69
C PHE A 198 -54.88 17.34 33.12
N ASN A 199 -53.67 17.04 33.60
CA ASN A 199 -53.27 15.66 33.92
C ASN A 199 -53.58 15.23 35.35
N PHE A 200 -53.66 16.15 36.32
CA PHE A 200 -53.69 15.81 37.75
C PHE A 200 -54.82 16.47 38.57
N ASP A 201 -55.59 17.40 38.01
CA ASP A 201 -56.70 18.06 38.73
C ASP A 201 -57.86 17.08 38.97
N HIS A 202 -58.31 16.99 40.22
CA HIS A 202 -59.39 16.10 40.67
C HIS A 202 -59.20 14.62 40.28
N MET A 203 -57.94 14.18 40.12
CA MET A 203 -57.59 12.80 39.79
C MET A 203 -57.29 12.01 41.06
N PRO A 204 -57.94 10.86 41.31
CA PRO A 204 -57.59 9.99 42.43
C PRO A 204 -56.10 9.60 42.44
N LEU A 205 -55.48 9.50 43.62
CA LEU A 205 -54.08 9.10 43.75
C LEU A 205 -53.74 7.82 42.96
N GLN A 206 -54.61 6.81 43.02
CA GLN A 206 -54.39 5.53 42.34
C GLN A 206 -54.37 5.63 40.81
N SER A 207 -54.99 6.66 40.21
CA SER A 207 -54.94 6.90 38.77
C SER A 207 -53.76 7.78 38.35
N VAL A 208 -53.14 8.50 39.29
CA VAL A 208 -51.95 9.33 39.02
C VAL A 208 -50.66 8.51 39.00
N LEU A 209 -50.54 7.48 39.85
CA LEU A 209 -49.34 6.63 39.89
C LEU A 209 -48.98 6.01 38.52
N PRO A 210 -49.91 5.38 37.77
CA PRO A 210 -49.60 4.87 36.44
C PRO A 210 -49.06 5.94 35.48
N ILE A 211 -49.50 7.20 35.60
CA ILE A 211 -49.02 8.31 34.77
C ILE A 211 -47.55 8.61 35.09
N LEU A 212 -47.18 8.64 36.37
CA LEU A 212 -45.79 8.85 36.81
C LEU A 212 -44.90 7.66 36.42
N SER A 213 -45.38 6.43 36.61
CA SER A 213 -44.70 5.21 36.18
C SER A 213 -44.51 5.18 34.66
N LYS A 214 -45.46 5.72 33.89
CA LYS A 214 -45.34 5.89 32.43
C LYS A 214 -44.26 6.91 32.06
N PHE A 215 -44.13 8.03 32.78
CA PHE A 215 -43.02 8.96 32.53
C PHE A 215 -41.65 8.34 32.88
N GLN A 216 -41.55 7.54 33.94
CA GLN A 216 -40.34 6.76 34.22
C GLN A 216 -40.03 5.79 33.07
N ASN A 217 -41.06 5.14 32.52
CA ASN A 217 -40.92 4.26 31.36
C ASN A 217 -40.42 5.01 30.12
N ASP A 218 -41.00 6.17 29.81
CA ASP A 218 -40.57 6.99 28.68
C ASP A 218 -39.10 7.42 28.82
N VAL A 219 -38.67 7.81 30.03
CA VAL A 219 -37.27 8.19 30.32
C VAL A 219 -36.33 7.01 30.06
N LYS A 220 -36.64 5.83 30.62
CA LYS A 220 -35.83 4.61 30.46
C LYS A 220 -35.83 4.08 29.02
N SER A 221 -36.96 4.18 28.33
CA SER A 221 -37.08 3.84 26.91
C SER A 221 -36.23 4.79 26.05
N THR A 222 -36.23 6.08 26.38
CA THR A 222 -35.37 7.07 25.69
C THR A 222 -33.88 6.83 25.97
N GLU A 223 -33.50 6.45 27.20
CA GLU A 223 -32.13 6.01 27.51
C GLU A 223 -31.76 4.79 26.67
N SER A 224 -32.67 3.82 26.55
CA SER A 224 -32.46 2.63 25.72
C SER A 224 -32.22 2.99 24.26
N ALA A 225 -33.05 3.88 23.70
CA ALA A 225 -32.88 4.37 22.34
C ALA A 225 -31.52 5.06 22.15
N PHE A 226 -31.10 5.88 23.12
CA PHE A 226 -29.80 6.56 23.09
C PHE A 226 -28.62 5.59 23.14
N LEU A 227 -28.65 4.61 24.05
CA LEU A 227 -27.61 3.59 24.14
C LEU A 227 -27.56 2.72 22.89
N ASN A 228 -28.70 2.40 22.27
CA ASN A 228 -28.75 1.68 21.01
C ASN A 228 -28.20 2.51 19.84
N TYR A 229 -28.44 3.83 19.81
CA TYR A 229 -27.81 4.74 18.86
C TYR A 229 -26.28 4.68 18.98
N LEU A 230 -25.74 4.83 20.21
CA LEU A 230 -24.30 4.73 20.46
C LEU A 230 -23.74 3.35 20.07
N ALA A 231 -24.46 2.26 20.40
CA ALA A 231 -24.08 0.90 20.03
C ALA A 231 -24.03 0.69 18.51
N GLY A 232 -24.97 1.30 17.77
CA GLY A 232 -24.98 1.31 16.32
C GLY A 232 -23.77 2.04 15.71
N LYS A 233 -23.30 3.10 16.36
CA LYS A 233 -22.13 3.88 15.90
C LYS A 233 -20.81 3.16 16.06
N VAL A 234 -20.62 2.52 17.20
CA VAL A 234 -19.34 1.86 17.50
C VAL A 234 -19.29 0.42 16.98
N GLY A 235 -20.46 -0.19 16.75
CA GLY A 235 -20.61 -1.59 16.41
C GLY A 235 -20.25 -2.51 17.60
N THR A 236 -21.14 -3.46 17.92
CA THR A 236 -21.01 -4.29 19.14
C THR A 236 -20.17 -5.55 18.97
N THR A 237 -19.68 -5.85 17.76
CA THR A 237 -18.78 -7.00 17.54
C THR A 237 -17.37 -6.70 18.04
N THR A 238 -16.48 -7.70 18.08
CA THR A 238 -15.07 -7.50 18.47
C THR A 238 -14.12 -7.62 17.27
N ASP A 239 -14.67 -7.58 16.06
CA ASP A 239 -13.91 -7.82 14.84
C ASP A 239 -12.91 -6.70 14.55
N VAL A 240 -11.80 -7.10 13.94
CA VAL A 240 -10.76 -6.21 13.44
C VAL A 240 -11.31 -5.35 12.31
N VAL A 241 -11.14 -4.03 12.41
CA VAL A 241 -11.60 -3.10 11.37
C VAL A 241 -10.62 -3.07 10.21
N ILE A 242 -11.11 -3.45 9.02
CA ILE A 242 -10.38 -3.39 7.76
C ILE A 242 -11.16 -2.46 6.81
N ASP A 243 -10.59 -1.30 6.53
CA ASP A 243 -11.26 -0.18 5.87
C ASP A 243 -10.56 0.30 4.59
N LYS A 244 -9.35 -0.20 4.30
CA LYS A 244 -8.62 0.10 3.07
C LYS A 244 -8.51 -1.14 2.19
N TYR A 245 -8.88 -0.99 0.92
CA TYR A 245 -8.84 -2.07 -0.06
C TYR A 245 -7.99 -1.62 -1.25
N THR A 246 -7.02 -2.44 -1.63
CA THR A 246 -6.14 -2.18 -2.76
C THR A 246 -5.89 -3.45 -3.56
N VAL A 247 -5.73 -3.32 -4.88
CA VAL A 247 -5.42 -4.46 -5.74
C VAL A 247 -3.92 -4.65 -5.78
N VAL A 248 -3.46 -5.84 -5.42
CA VAL A 248 -2.05 -6.21 -5.44
C VAL A 248 -1.80 -7.23 -6.53
N SER A 249 -0.76 -6.98 -7.32
CA SER A 249 -0.23 -7.91 -8.31
C SER A 249 1.11 -8.44 -7.79
N ALA A 250 1.21 -9.76 -7.60
CA ALA A 250 2.41 -10.46 -7.17
C ALA A 250 2.97 -11.31 -8.32
N PRO A 251 3.79 -10.73 -9.21
CA PRO A 251 4.39 -11.48 -10.30
C PRO A 251 5.48 -12.44 -9.81
N GLU A 252 5.59 -13.62 -10.43
CA GLU A 252 6.70 -14.55 -10.16
C GLU A 252 8.05 -13.99 -10.63
N LYS A 253 8.04 -13.19 -11.71
CA LYS A 253 9.20 -12.46 -12.24
C LYS A 253 8.80 -11.04 -12.61
N SER A 254 9.56 -10.05 -12.17
CA SER A 254 9.36 -8.64 -12.53
C SER A 254 9.86 -8.28 -13.94
N TYR A 255 10.68 -9.15 -14.56
CA TYR A 255 11.20 -8.98 -15.91
C TYR A 255 11.13 -10.31 -16.68
N ILE A 256 10.65 -10.27 -17.92
CA ILE A 256 10.57 -11.43 -18.82
C ILE A 256 11.11 -11.10 -20.21
N ILE A 257 11.62 -12.12 -20.91
CA ILE A 257 12.12 -11.97 -22.28
C ILE A 257 10.94 -12.15 -23.26
N LYS A 258 10.97 -11.44 -24.40
CA LYS A 258 9.95 -11.57 -25.45
C LYS A 258 9.74 -13.04 -25.84
N GLY A 259 8.53 -13.55 -25.64
CA GLY A 259 8.14 -14.94 -25.92
C GLY A 259 7.99 -15.81 -24.67
N GLU A 260 8.47 -15.37 -23.51
CA GLU A 260 8.19 -16.03 -22.23
C GLU A 260 6.76 -15.71 -21.74
N LYS A 261 6.16 -16.62 -20.95
CA LYS A 261 4.85 -16.41 -20.33
C LYS A 261 4.99 -15.55 -19.07
N TYR A 262 4.21 -14.48 -18.98
CA TYR A 262 4.06 -13.70 -17.75
C TYR A 262 3.04 -14.36 -16.81
N ARG A 263 3.43 -14.62 -15.55
CA ARG A 263 2.56 -15.21 -14.52
C ARG A 263 2.55 -14.29 -13.29
N SER A 264 1.36 -13.84 -12.89
CA SER A 264 1.15 -13.01 -11.70
C SER A 264 -0.12 -13.43 -10.98
N GLU A 265 -0.06 -13.45 -9.64
CA GLU A 265 -1.22 -13.61 -8.78
C GLU A 265 -1.81 -12.21 -8.53
N ILE A 266 -3.08 -12.01 -8.89
CA ILE A 266 -3.81 -10.77 -8.65
C ILE A 266 -4.81 -11.03 -7.53
N PHE A 267 -4.75 -10.26 -6.46
CA PHE A 267 -5.66 -10.39 -5.33
C PHE A 267 -6.01 -9.03 -4.73
N LEU A 268 -7.17 -8.98 -4.08
CA LEU A 268 -7.58 -7.84 -3.28
C LEU A 268 -6.86 -7.92 -1.93
N SER A 269 -6.03 -6.93 -1.63
CA SER A 269 -5.44 -6.74 -0.31
C SER A 269 -6.33 -5.80 0.48
N ALA A 270 -6.62 -6.19 1.71
CA ALA A 270 -7.37 -5.39 2.64
C ALA A 270 -6.42 -5.03 3.80
N ALA A 271 -6.29 -3.75 4.10
CA ALA A 271 -5.42 -3.19 5.13
C ALA A 271 -6.26 -2.36 6.10
N ALA A 272 -5.77 -2.24 7.34
CA ALA A 272 -6.36 -1.33 8.30
C ALA A 272 -5.64 0.02 8.21
N SER A 273 -6.42 1.09 8.18
CA SER A 273 -5.91 2.46 8.21
C SER A 273 -5.23 2.79 9.55
N ALA A 274 -4.55 3.94 9.59
CA ALA A 274 -3.97 4.45 10.83
C ALA A 274 -5.00 4.72 11.95
N ASP A 275 -6.28 4.92 11.63
CA ASP A 275 -7.35 5.12 12.63
C ASP A 275 -7.81 3.79 13.26
N SER A 276 -7.61 2.68 12.55
CA SER A 276 -7.86 1.34 13.07
C SER A 276 -6.72 0.98 14.04
N LYS A 277 -6.98 0.96 15.36
CA LYS A 277 -5.99 0.71 16.43
C LYS A 277 -5.42 -0.71 16.45
N THR A 278 -5.35 -1.36 15.30
CA THR A 278 -5.05 -2.78 15.12
C THR A 278 -3.55 -3.10 15.17
N GLY A 279 -2.70 -2.16 15.58
CA GLY A 279 -1.28 -2.40 15.85
C GLY A 279 -0.51 -3.01 14.67
N ILE A 280 -0.90 -2.67 13.43
CA ILE A 280 -0.27 -3.26 12.23
C ILE A 280 1.23 -2.97 12.25
N SER A 281 2.01 -4.03 12.09
CA SER A 281 3.46 -3.93 11.96
C SER A 281 3.90 -4.77 10.77
N ILE A 282 4.71 -4.16 9.91
CA ILE A 282 5.36 -4.84 8.78
C ILE A 282 6.86 -4.78 9.01
N SER A 283 7.53 -5.91 8.82
CA SER A 283 8.98 -6.00 8.87
C SER A 283 9.51 -6.79 7.67
N VAL A 284 10.68 -6.40 7.19
CA VAL A 284 11.42 -7.11 6.16
C VAL A 284 12.78 -7.50 6.70
N ASN A 285 13.10 -8.79 6.64
CA ASN A 285 14.33 -9.38 7.21
C ASN A 285 14.58 -8.97 8.68
N GLY A 286 13.51 -8.84 9.47
CA GLY A 286 13.56 -8.46 10.89
C GLY A 286 13.65 -6.95 11.14
N ARG A 287 13.74 -6.10 10.12
CA ARG A 287 13.69 -4.63 10.27
C ARG A 287 12.26 -4.14 10.06
N SER A 288 11.72 -3.41 11.03
CA SER A 288 10.39 -2.80 10.93
C SER A 288 10.37 -1.71 9.85
N LEU A 289 9.29 -1.65 9.09
CA LEU A 289 9.03 -0.62 8.07
C LEU A 289 8.04 0.41 8.59
N PRO A 290 8.27 1.71 8.33
CA PRO A 290 7.25 2.72 8.57
C PRO A 290 6.07 2.51 7.62
N LEU A 291 4.85 2.66 8.14
CA LEU A 291 3.61 2.55 7.37
C LEU A 291 3.08 3.96 7.04
N ASN A 292 2.48 4.10 5.85
CA ASN A 292 1.77 5.33 5.48
C ASN A 292 0.34 5.34 6.09
N GLN A 293 -0.44 6.40 5.79
CA GLN A 293 -1.82 6.57 6.30
C GLN A 293 -2.77 5.43 5.87
N ASP A 294 -2.46 4.73 4.78
CA ASP A 294 -3.23 3.59 4.26
C ASP A 294 -2.70 2.23 4.78
N GLY A 295 -1.76 2.22 5.73
CA GLY A 295 -1.20 0.99 6.31
C GLY A 295 -0.19 0.27 5.43
N LEU A 296 0.35 0.93 4.39
CA LEU A 296 1.32 0.36 3.45
C LEU A 296 2.76 0.71 3.84
N GLY A 297 3.63 -0.30 3.90
CA GLY A 297 5.07 -0.14 4.10
C GLY A 297 5.84 -0.23 2.78
N ILE A 298 6.75 0.71 2.53
CA ILE A 298 7.60 0.72 1.34
C ILE A 298 8.96 0.12 1.71
N TYR A 299 9.35 -0.95 1.02
CA TYR A 299 10.68 -1.56 1.14
C TYR A 299 11.54 -1.18 -0.07
N GLU A 300 12.63 -0.45 0.19
CA GLU A 300 13.58 -0.02 -0.84
C GLU A 300 15.00 -0.48 -0.50
N LEU A 301 15.72 -0.97 -1.52
CA LEU A 301 17.12 -1.35 -1.40
C LEU A 301 17.85 -1.14 -2.73
N THR A 302 19.13 -0.79 -2.68
CA THR A 302 20.01 -0.78 -3.86
C THR A 302 20.68 -2.14 -4.01
N ALA A 303 20.46 -2.79 -5.16
CA ALA A 303 21.04 -4.10 -5.44
C ALA A 303 22.53 -4.00 -5.80
N ASN A 304 23.39 -4.74 -5.09
CA ASN A 304 24.85 -4.71 -5.27
C ASN A 304 25.41 -5.98 -5.92
N SER A 305 24.62 -7.04 -6.04
CA SER A 305 25.04 -8.35 -6.56
C SER A 305 24.07 -8.88 -7.60
N VAL A 306 24.62 -9.36 -8.71
CA VAL A 306 23.87 -9.95 -9.83
C VAL A 306 23.27 -11.31 -9.41
N GLY A 307 22.11 -11.66 -9.98
CA GLY A 307 21.43 -12.94 -9.77
C GLY A 307 20.19 -12.85 -8.89
N LYS A 308 19.68 -14.01 -8.47
CA LYS A 308 18.46 -14.12 -7.66
C LYS A 308 18.74 -13.73 -6.21
N GLN A 309 17.96 -12.78 -5.72
CA GLN A 309 17.96 -12.29 -4.36
C GLN A 309 16.65 -12.67 -3.67
N LYS A 310 16.69 -12.83 -2.35
CA LYS A 310 15.54 -13.20 -1.52
C LYS A 310 15.38 -12.22 -0.37
N TYR A 311 14.14 -12.01 0.05
CA TYR A 311 13.83 -11.31 1.29
C TYR A 311 12.58 -11.92 1.92
N THR A 312 12.51 -11.87 3.25
CA THR A 312 11.36 -12.36 3.99
C THR A 312 10.59 -11.17 4.55
N ALA A 313 9.30 -11.08 4.22
CA ALA A 313 8.40 -10.12 4.83
C ALA A 313 7.58 -10.80 5.92
N THR A 314 7.36 -10.11 7.03
CA THR A 314 6.49 -10.53 8.12
C THR A 314 5.56 -9.38 8.45
N ALA A 315 4.25 -9.64 8.44
CA ALA A 315 3.22 -8.69 8.82
C ALA A 315 2.45 -9.24 10.02
N SER A 316 2.15 -8.41 11.01
CA SER A 316 1.31 -8.77 12.15
C SER A 316 0.16 -7.80 12.34
N ILE A 317 -0.95 -8.30 12.83
CA ILE A 317 -2.14 -7.53 13.19
C ILE A 317 -2.61 -7.93 14.58
N THR A 318 -2.90 -6.95 15.42
CA THR A 318 -3.34 -7.13 16.81
C THR A 318 -4.78 -6.65 16.94
N ASN A 319 -5.66 -7.48 17.48
CA ASN A 319 -7.02 -7.06 17.77
C ASN A 319 -7.02 -6.07 18.97
N PRO A 320 -7.51 -4.83 18.83
CA PRO A 320 -7.47 -3.83 19.90
C PRO A 320 -8.43 -4.14 21.06
N VAL A 321 -9.42 -5.01 20.84
CA VAL A 321 -10.41 -5.41 21.84
C VAL A 321 -9.96 -6.66 22.60
N THR A 322 -9.50 -7.70 21.90
CA THR A 322 -9.10 -8.98 22.53
C THR A 322 -7.61 -9.06 22.89
N GLY A 323 -6.76 -8.23 22.28
CA GLY A 323 -5.31 -8.26 22.42
C GLY A 323 -4.61 -9.39 21.65
N GLU A 324 -5.35 -10.23 20.93
CA GLU A 324 -4.79 -11.34 20.16
C GLU A 324 -4.01 -10.82 18.95
N THR A 325 -2.79 -11.33 18.73
CA THR A 325 -1.93 -10.95 17.60
C THR A 325 -1.76 -12.10 16.62
N GLN A 326 -2.14 -11.88 15.36
CA GLN A 326 -1.92 -12.80 14.26
C GLN A 326 -0.70 -12.35 13.45
N THR A 327 0.17 -13.29 13.08
CA THR A 327 1.41 -13.02 12.34
C THR A 327 1.48 -13.84 11.06
N PHE A 328 1.77 -13.18 9.96
CA PHE A 328 1.90 -13.76 8.62
C PHE A 328 3.32 -13.56 8.11
N LYS A 329 3.94 -14.63 7.62
CA LYS A 329 5.32 -14.61 7.11
C LYS A 329 5.38 -15.22 5.72
N LYS A 330 6.01 -14.53 4.77
CA LYS A 330 6.21 -15.00 3.40
C LYS A 330 7.59 -14.61 2.87
N GLU A 331 8.23 -15.53 2.15
CA GLU A 331 9.48 -15.28 1.42
C GLU A 331 9.16 -14.80 0.00
N PHE A 332 9.86 -13.76 -0.43
CA PHE A 332 9.80 -13.20 -1.78
C PHE A 332 11.19 -13.24 -2.41
N ASN A 333 11.23 -13.21 -3.74
CA ASN A 333 12.47 -13.17 -4.50
C ASN A 333 12.40 -12.11 -5.60
N TYR A 334 13.57 -11.56 -5.96
CA TYR A 334 13.76 -10.65 -7.09
C TYR A 334 15.07 -10.97 -7.80
N GLU A 335 15.20 -10.64 -9.08
CA GLU A 335 16.39 -10.95 -9.87
C GLU A 335 17.09 -9.66 -10.32
N VAL A 336 18.40 -9.60 -10.11
CA VAL A 336 19.24 -8.45 -10.44
C VAL A 336 20.04 -8.80 -11.71
N GLY A 337 19.72 -8.14 -12.81
CA GLY A 337 20.46 -8.26 -14.07
C GLY A 337 21.45 -7.12 -14.25
N GLU A 338 22.63 -7.41 -14.81
CA GLU A 338 23.58 -6.40 -15.23
C GLU A 338 23.26 -5.95 -16.66
N ARG A 339 23.13 -4.63 -16.87
CA ARG A 339 22.96 -4.06 -18.20
C ARG A 339 24.34 -3.93 -18.85
N SER A 340 24.55 -4.59 -19.99
CA SER A 340 25.77 -4.42 -20.80
C SER A 340 25.44 -3.73 -22.13
N VAL A 341 26.38 -2.89 -22.60
CA VAL A 341 26.31 -2.22 -23.90
C VAL A 341 27.52 -2.67 -24.72
N ALA A 342 27.27 -3.21 -25.91
CA ALA A 342 28.33 -3.58 -26.85
C ALA A 342 28.60 -2.43 -27.82
N ILE A 343 29.69 -1.69 -27.61
CA ILE A 343 30.17 -0.68 -28.57
C ILE A 343 31.22 -1.35 -29.46
N SER A 344 30.94 -1.49 -30.76
CA SER A 344 31.88 -2.09 -31.71
C SER A 344 32.13 -1.20 -32.93
N PRO A 345 33.40 -0.87 -33.25
CA PRO A 345 33.72 -0.04 -34.41
C PRO A 345 33.42 -0.78 -35.73
N THR A 346 32.57 -0.19 -36.57
CA THR A 346 32.04 -0.82 -37.79
C THR A 346 33.10 -1.13 -38.85
N LYS A 347 34.19 -0.36 -38.90
CA LYS A 347 35.29 -0.57 -39.85
C LYS A 347 36.41 -1.50 -39.35
N MET A 348 36.35 -1.97 -38.10
CA MET A 348 37.37 -2.85 -37.51
C MET A 348 36.96 -4.33 -37.50
N ASN A 349 35.84 -4.70 -38.15
CA ASN A 349 35.44 -6.09 -38.33
C ASN A 349 36.35 -6.80 -39.38
N VAL A 350 37.62 -6.97 -39.05
CA VAL A 350 38.66 -7.53 -39.93
C VAL A 350 39.44 -8.59 -39.19
N PHE A 351 39.65 -9.73 -39.85
CA PHE A 351 40.63 -10.74 -39.44
C PHE A 351 41.84 -10.72 -40.37
N TYR A 352 43.04 -10.82 -39.81
CA TYR A 352 44.28 -10.95 -40.56
C TYR A 352 44.72 -12.41 -40.66
N ILE A 353 45.12 -12.81 -41.86
CA ILE A 353 45.66 -14.14 -42.14
C ILE A 353 47.08 -14.23 -41.58
N GLY A 354 47.44 -15.37 -40.98
CA GLY A 354 48.79 -15.64 -40.48
C GLY A 354 49.05 -15.16 -39.04
N VAL A 355 48.05 -14.56 -38.40
CA VAL A 355 48.06 -14.20 -36.98
C VAL A 355 46.79 -14.70 -36.29
N ASP A 356 46.87 -14.74 -34.96
CA ASP A 356 45.75 -15.10 -34.10
C ASP A 356 44.87 -13.87 -33.86
N ASN A 357 43.59 -13.95 -34.23
CA ASN A 357 42.66 -12.84 -34.08
C ASN A 357 41.80 -13.04 -32.82
N PRO A 358 41.99 -12.24 -31.75
CA PRO A 358 41.20 -12.37 -30.53
C PRO A 358 39.77 -11.84 -30.74
N VAL A 359 38.79 -12.56 -30.19
CA VAL A 359 37.36 -12.22 -30.24
C VAL A 359 36.71 -12.49 -28.88
N GLU A 360 35.98 -11.51 -28.37
CA GLU A 360 35.12 -11.68 -27.20
C GLU A 360 33.67 -11.84 -27.64
N VAL A 361 32.97 -12.79 -27.01
CA VAL A 361 31.56 -13.08 -27.28
C VAL A 361 30.81 -13.12 -25.97
N SER A 362 29.81 -12.26 -25.84
CA SER A 362 28.87 -12.24 -24.72
C SER A 362 27.44 -12.20 -25.24
N ALA A 363 26.52 -12.80 -24.47
CA ALA A 363 25.09 -12.79 -24.74
C ALA A 363 24.37 -12.37 -23.46
N ALA A 364 23.54 -11.33 -23.54
CA ALA A 364 22.84 -10.81 -22.38
C ALA A 364 21.90 -11.87 -21.78
N GLY A 365 22.02 -12.12 -20.47
CA GLY A 365 21.19 -13.09 -19.75
C GLY A 365 21.56 -14.56 -19.97
N VAL A 366 22.70 -14.86 -20.60
CA VAL A 366 23.17 -16.24 -20.82
C VAL A 366 24.58 -16.41 -20.27
N ALA A 367 24.79 -17.49 -19.50
CA ALA A 367 26.12 -17.81 -18.97
C ALA A 367 27.10 -18.21 -20.09
N SER A 368 28.35 -17.77 -20.01
CA SER A 368 29.39 -18.02 -21.04
C SER A 368 29.70 -19.50 -21.32
N SER A 369 29.28 -20.42 -20.45
CA SER A 369 29.36 -21.87 -20.65
C SER A 369 28.28 -22.41 -21.59
N GLN A 370 27.15 -21.72 -21.72
CA GLN A 370 26.02 -22.10 -22.57
C GLN A 370 26.13 -21.52 -23.99
N ILE A 371 27.11 -20.62 -24.22
CA ILE A 371 27.37 -20.00 -25.51
C ILE A 371 28.22 -20.94 -26.38
N LYS A 372 27.68 -21.34 -27.53
CA LYS A 372 28.39 -22.07 -28.57
C LYS A 372 28.74 -21.11 -29.71
N VAL A 373 30.00 -21.10 -30.11
CA VAL A 373 30.50 -20.22 -31.17
C VAL A 373 31.12 -21.07 -32.28
N SER A 374 30.79 -20.75 -33.53
CA SER A 374 31.36 -21.40 -34.71
C SER A 374 31.67 -20.39 -35.80
N MET A 375 32.61 -20.74 -36.69
CA MET A 375 32.98 -19.91 -37.84
C MET A 375 32.48 -20.56 -39.13
N SER A 376 31.92 -19.76 -40.03
CA SER A 376 31.49 -20.19 -41.36
C SER A 376 31.71 -19.09 -42.40
N GLY A 377 31.28 -19.31 -43.65
CA GLY A 377 31.35 -18.30 -44.71
C GLY A 377 32.65 -18.28 -45.49
N ALA A 378 32.87 -17.18 -46.21
CA ALA A 378 34.02 -17.01 -47.09
C ALA A 378 35.32 -16.74 -46.31
N GLY A 379 36.46 -16.95 -46.97
CA GLY A 379 37.78 -16.84 -46.33
C GLY A 379 38.18 -18.08 -45.53
N GLY A 380 37.22 -18.82 -44.98
CA GLY A 380 37.46 -20.04 -44.20
C GLY A 380 38.32 -19.80 -42.94
N GLY A 381 38.46 -20.82 -42.11
CA GLY A 381 39.21 -20.69 -40.87
C GLY A 381 38.71 -21.62 -39.77
N ASN A 382 39.20 -21.38 -38.57
CA ASN A 382 38.73 -22.03 -37.36
C ASN A 382 38.59 -21.01 -36.23
N ILE A 383 37.70 -21.31 -35.28
CA ILE A 383 37.56 -20.58 -34.03
C ILE A 383 37.72 -21.56 -32.87
N SER A 384 38.55 -21.19 -31.90
CA SER A 384 38.80 -22.00 -30.69
C SER A 384 38.65 -21.14 -29.44
N LYS A 385 38.13 -21.73 -28.36
CA LYS A 385 37.99 -21.06 -27.07
C LYS A 385 39.29 -21.16 -26.27
N ASN A 386 39.75 -20.03 -25.74
CA ASN A 386 40.90 -19.94 -24.85
C ASN A 386 40.48 -20.24 -23.40
N SER A 387 41.45 -20.51 -22.53
CA SER A 387 41.22 -20.81 -21.11
C SER A 387 40.63 -19.64 -20.31
N ASP A 388 40.88 -18.40 -20.76
CA ASP A 388 40.36 -17.17 -20.17
C ASP A 388 38.91 -16.83 -20.61
N GLY A 389 38.31 -17.67 -21.46
CA GLY A 389 36.95 -17.48 -21.97
C GLY A 389 36.86 -16.63 -23.25
N THR A 390 37.96 -16.04 -23.71
CA THR A 390 38.05 -15.39 -25.03
C THR A 390 38.11 -16.43 -26.16
N TYR A 391 37.93 -15.99 -27.39
CA TYR A 391 38.05 -16.84 -28.58
C TYR A 391 39.21 -16.37 -29.45
N LYS A 392 39.87 -17.33 -30.10
CA LYS A 392 40.93 -17.08 -31.08
C LYS A 392 40.46 -17.56 -32.44
N VAL A 393 40.57 -16.69 -33.44
CA VAL A 393 40.19 -16.96 -34.83
C VAL A 393 41.43 -17.01 -35.72
N THR A 394 41.55 -18.09 -36.49
CA THR A 394 42.55 -18.23 -37.55
C THR A 394 41.84 -18.25 -38.90
N ALA A 395 42.23 -17.35 -39.80
CA ALA A 395 41.62 -17.23 -41.13
C ALA A 395 42.60 -17.70 -42.22
N ASN A 396 42.07 -18.28 -43.30
CA ASN A 396 42.90 -18.97 -44.31
C ASN A 396 43.05 -18.20 -45.63
N LYS A 397 41.97 -17.58 -46.11
CA LYS A 397 41.91 -16.93 -47.43
C LYS A 397 41.32 -15.53 -47.33
N PRO A 398 41.79 -14.57 -48.14
CA PRO A 398 41.21 -13.23 -48.16
C PRO A 398 39.80 -13.26 -48.74
N THR A 399 38.91 -12.45 -48.17
CA THR A 399 37.54 -12.30 -48.67
C THR A 399 37.48 -11.30 -49.82
N LYS A 400 36.70 -11.58 -50.87
CA LYS A 400 36.42 -10.60 -51.94
C LYS A 400 35.42 -9.54 -51.47
N LYS A 401 35.26 -8.46 -52.25
CA LYS A 401 34.25 -7.43 -51.98
C LYS A 401 32.85 -8.08 -52.00
N GLY A 402 32.12 -7.96 -50.90
CA GLY A 402 30.78 -8.55 -50.73
C GLY A 402 30.77 -9.95 -50.11
N GLU A 403 31.94 -10.55 -49.88
CA GLU A 403 32.08 -11.82 -49.17
C GLU A 403 32.57 -11.59 -47.73
N PHE A 404 32.11 -12.41 -46.79
CA PHE A 404 32.44 -12.28 -45.38
C PHE A 404 32.68 -13.64 -44.71
N ALA A 405 33.62 -13.67 -43.78
CA ALA A 405 33.69 -14.70 -42.75
C ALA A 405 32.64 -14.40 -41.68
N LYS A 406 31.94 -15.41 -41.20
CA LYS A 406 30.86 -15.27 -40.23
C LYS A 406 31.23 -15.93 -38.93
N ILE A 407 31.08 -15.19 -37.83
CA ILE A 407 31.09 -15.77 -36.48
C ILE A 407 29.63 -15.97 -36.08
N ASN A 408 29.23 -17.22 -35.90
CA ASN A 408 27.89 -17.62 -35.49
C ASN A 408 27.89 -17.93 -34.00
N VAL A 409 26.89 -17.42 -33.30
CA VAL A 409 26.71 -17.58 -31.85
C VAL A 409 25.35 -18.21 -31.62
N THR A 410 25.34 -19.35 -30.94
CA THR A 410 24.15 -20.07 -30.52
C THR A 410 24.10 -20.12 -28.99
N ALA A 411 22.99 -19.66 -28.45
CA ALA A 411 22.67 -19.65 -27.03
C ALA A 411 21.21 -20.10 -26.82
N PRO A 412 20.80 -20.50 -25.60
CA PRO A 412 19.40 -20.85 -25.32
C PRO A 412 18.45 -19.73 -25.75
N GLY A 413 17.56 -20.03 -26.70
CA GLY A 413 16.56 -19.08 -27.22
C GLY A 413 17.11 -18.00 -28.18
N MET A 414 18.38 -18.05 -28.58
CA MET A 414 18.99 -17.02 -29.43
C MET A 414 20.04 -17.59 -30.40
N ASN A 415 19.93 -17.18 -31.67
CA ASN A 415 20.97 -17.38 -32.69
C ASN A 415 21.30 -16.03 -33.34
N ALA A 416 22.58 -15.68 -33.38
CA ALA A 416 23.07 -14.45 -34.00
C ALA A 416 24.34 -14.73 -34.82
N SER A 417 24.61 -13.89 -35.81
CA SER A 417 25.87 -13.95 -36.56
C SER A 417 26.41 -12.55 -36.82
N LYS A 418 27.74 -12.43 -36.93
CA LYS A 418 28.41 -11.18 -37.28
C LYS A 418 29.42 -11.41 -38.40
N ASP A 419 29.39 -10.51 -39.37
CA ASP A 419 30.21 -10.57 -40.58
C ASP A 419 31.56 -9.86 -40.37
N PHE A 420 32.63 -10.53 -40.80
CA PHE A 420 34.02 -10.07 -40.75
C PHE A 420 34.67 -10.16 -42.13
N ARG A 421 35.55 -9.22 -42.44
CA ARG A 421 36.38 -9.25 -43.65
C ARG A 421 37.69 -9.95 -43.33
N VAL A 422 38.19 -10.80 -44.22
CA VAL A 422 39.52 -11.40 -44.06
C VAL A 422 40.51 -10.70 -44.97
N LYS A 423 41.58 -10.15 -44.39
CA LYS A 423 42.66 -9.46 -45.10
C LYS A 423 44.01 -10.13 -44.85
N ARG A 424 44.95 -9.91 -45.76
CA ARG A 424 46.36 -10.23 -45.51
C ARG A 424 46.95 -9.18 -44.57
N ILE A 425 47.98 -9.57 -43.83
CA ILE A 425 48.85 -8.61 -43.12
C ILE A 425 49.27 -7.52 -44.13
N PRO A 426 49.22 -6.22 -43.78
CA PRO A 426 49.65 -5.13 -44.66
C PRO A 426 51.07 -5.35 -45.22
N ASP A 427 51.36 -4.74 -46.36
CA ASP A 427 52.70 -4.85 -46.95
C ASP A 427 53.72 -4.14 -46.06
N PRO A 428 54.80 -4.82 -45.63
CA PRO A 428 55.81 -4.18 -44.81
C PRO A 428 56.66 -3.20 -45.63
N VAL A 429 57.25 -2.24 -44.94
CA VAL A 429 58.18 -1.28 -45.51
C VAL A 429 59.59 -1.87 -45.44
N PRO A 430 60.28 -2.13 -46.57
CA PRO A 430 61.67 -2.53 -46.54
C PRO A 430 62.51 -1.35 -46.08
N LYS A 431 63.44 -1.61 -45.16
CA LYS A 431 64.34 -0.60 -44.61
C LYS A 431 65.77 -1.13 -44.59
N LEU A 432 66.70 -0.18 -44.71
CA LEU A 432 68.10 -0.35 -44.41
C LEU A 432 68.43 0.66 -43.31
N SER A 433 68.94 0.19 -42.16
CA SER A 433 68.94 1.00 -40.93
C SER A 433 67.51 1.49 -40.63
N LYS A 434 67.33 2.79 -40.39
CA LYS A 434 66.03 3.40 -40.08
C LYS A 434 65.27 3.90 -41.31
N SER A 435 65.85 3.78 -42.50
CA SER A 435 65.39 4.49 -43.70
C SER A 435 65.00 3.52 -44.82
N ARG A 436 63.94 3.86 -45.56
CA ARG A 436 63.60 3.20 -46.84
C ARG A 436 64.45 3.71 -48.02
N GLY A 437 65.12 4.84 -47.86
CA GLY A 437 65.96 5.45 -48.89
C GLY A 437 66.50 6.80 -48.45
N GLY A 438 67.19 7.49 -49.35
CA GLY A 438 67.74 8.83 -49.10
C GLY A 438 69.26 8.82 -48.98
N SER A 439 69.83 9.83 -48.31
CA SER A 439 71.29 9.94 -48.19
C SER A 439 71.82 9.27 -46.92
N MET A 440 72.91 8.50 -47.04
CA MET A 440 73.56 7.80 -45.94
C MET A 440 75.07 7.99 -46.02
N GLY A 441 75.74 8.17 -44.88
CA GLY A 441 77.19 8.29 -44.86
C GLY A 441 77.86 6.98 -45.27
N SER A 442 78.94 7.05 -46.04
CA SER A 442 79.63 5.84 -46.54
C SER A 442 80.04 4.84 -45.43
N GLY A 443 80.45 5.32 -44.26
CA GLY A 443 80.75 4.48 -43.10
C GLY A 443 79.52 3.79 -42.52
N GLU A 444 78.43 4.54 -42.31
CA GLU A 444 77.15 4.01 -41.80
C GLU A 444 76.57 2.96 -42.75
N PHE A 445 76.60 3.22 -44.05
CA PHE A 445 76.07 2.33 -45.08
C PHE A 445 76.83 0.99 -45.11
N LYS A 446 78.15 1.02 -44.97
CA LYS A 446 79.00 -0.20 -44.96
C LYS A 446 78.78 -1.10 -43.75
N LEU A 447 78.33 -0.54 -42.63
CA LEU A 447 78.07 -1.29 -41.39
C LEU A 447 76.72 -2.02 -41.41
N GLN A 448 75.83 -1.70 -42.36
CA GLN A 448 74.50 -2.29 -42.37
C GLN A 448 74.55 -3.79 -42.70
N PRO A 449 73.84 -4.65 -41.94
CA PRO A 449 73.90 -6.10 -42.11
C PRO A 449 73.02 -6.61 -43.26
N GLY A 450 72.02 -5.82 -43.68
CA GLY A 450 71.07 -6.19 -44.71
C GLY A 450 69.78 -5.38 -44.67
N VAL A 451 68.88 -5.69 -45.60
CA VAL A 451 67.53 -5.13 -45.71
C VAL A 451 66.58 -5.97 -44.86
N PHE A 452 65.72 -5.33 -44.09
CA PHE A 452 64.69 -5.99 -43.30
C PHE A 452 63.32 -5.33 -43.50
N PRO A 453 62.21 -6.09 -43.36
CA PRO A 453 60.87 -5.55 -43.52
C PRO A 453 60.33 -5.05 -42.17
N VAL A 454 59.65 -3.91 -42.17
CA VAL A 454 59.03 -3.33 -40.98
C VAL A 454 57.53 -3.15 -41.22
N LEU A 455 56.70 -3.75 -40.36
CA LEU A 455 55.26 -3.48 -40.33
C LEU A 455 55.02 -2.24 -39.47
N GLU A 456 54.70 -1.11 -40.11
CA GLU A 456 54.39 0.13 -39.40
C GLU A 456 52.91 0.17 -39.02
N ASN A 457 52.61 0.55 -37.78
CA ASN A 457 51.24 0.71 -37.25
C ASN A 457 50.35 -0.53 -37.43
N PHE A 458 50.92 -1.73 -37.22
CA PHE A 458 50.17 -2.98 -37.25
C PHE A 458 50.01 -3.53 -35.84
N ASP A 459 48.75 -3.73 -35.42
CA ASP A 459 48.39 -4.04 -34.03
C ASP A 459 48.67 -5.51 -33.61
N PHE A 460 49.10 -6.36 -34.54
CA PHE A 460 49.38 -7.77 -34.28
C PHE A 460 50.88 -8.06 -34.33
N ASP A 461 51.33 -8.96 -33.45
CA ASP A 461 52.70 -9.48 -33.50
C ASP A 461 52.87 -10.41 -34.70
N ALA A 462 53.42 -9.87 -35.78
CA ALA A 462 53.75 -10.61 -36.99
C ALA A 462 55.15 -10.24 -37.47
N ARG A 463 55.90 -11.26 -37.93
CA ARG A 463 57.24 -11.07 -38.49
C ARG A 463 57.24 -11.50 -39.95
N CYS A 464 57.60 -10.57 -40.83
CA CYS A 464 57.82 -10.86 -42.24
C CYS A 464 59.32 -10.98 -42.51
N ASP A 465 59.68 -11.67 -43.59
CA ASP A 465 61.07 -11.89 -43.98
C ASP A 465 61.33 -11.46 -45.42
N ILE A 466 62.45 -10.77 -45.65
CA ILE A 466 62.92 -10.50 -47.01
C ILE A 466 63.43 -11.81 -47.62
N VAL A 467 62.83 -12.20 -48.75
CA VAL A 467 63.17 -13.39 -49.52
C VAL A 467 64.38 -13.14 -50.43
N GLY A 468 64.52 -11.91 -50.94
CA GLY A 468 65.66 -11.50 -51.75
C GLY A 468 65.42 -10.17 -52.45
N PHE A 469 66.47 -9.64 -53.07
CA PHE A 469 66.46 -8.39 -53.84
C PHE A 469 67.64 -8.36 -54.82
N ARG A 470 67.60 -7.45 -55.79
CA ARG A 470 68.70 -7.16 -56.70
C ARG A 470 69.39 -5.86 -56.25
N LEU A 471 70.69 -5.92 -56.00
CA LEU A 471 71.51 -4.77 -55.63
C LEU A 471 72.23 -4.23 -56.86
N VAL A 472 72.06 -2.95 -57.16
CA VAL A 472 72.77 -2.24 -58.23
C VAL A 472 73.56 -1.09 -57.63
N ARG A 473 74.89 -1.15 -57.73
CA ARG A 473 75.78 -0.03 -57.41
C ARG A 473 76.06 0.74 -58.69
N VAL A 474 75.84 2.04 -58.68
CA VAL A 474 76.21 2.97 -59.76
C VAL A 474 77.31 3.88 -59.23
N PRO A 475 78.60 3.57 -59.51
CA PRO A 475 79.71 4.39 -59.09
C PRO A 475 79.82 5.65 -59.95
N LYS A 476 80.52 6.68 -59.45
CA LYS A 476 80.81 7.87 -60.27
C LYS A 476 81.72 7.51 -61.44
N ARG A 477 81.26 7.74 -62.67
CA ARG A 477 82.00 7.54 -63.94
C ARG A 477 82.45 6.09 -64.20
N GLN A 478 81.71 5.10 -63.71
CA GLN A 478 81.94 3.67 -64.00
C GLN A 478 80.63 2.98 -64.33
N ASP A 479 80.72 1.80 -64.96
CA ASP A 479 79.55 1.00 -65.28
C ASP A 479 78.84 0.47 -64.02
N PRO A 480 77.50 0.35 -64.04
CA PRO A 480 76.73 -0.24 -62.95
C PRO A 480 77.16 -1.66 -62.63
N GLN A 481 77.32 -1.96 -61.35
CA GLN A 481 77.66 -3.29 -60.83
C GLN A 481 76.40 -3.90 -60.20
N VAL A 482 76.06 -5.12 -60.59
CA VAL A 482 74.83 -5.80 -60.16
C VAL A 482 75.17 -7.04 -59.35
N ALA A 483 74.44 -7.27 -58.25
CA ALA A 483 74.46 -8.52 -57.50
C ALA A 483 73.04 -8.95 -57.14
N VAL A 484 72.70 -10.23 -57.29
CA VAL A 484 71.44 -10.79 -56.80
C VAL A 484 71.64 -11.28 -55.38
N ASN A 485 70.85 -10.77 -54.44
CA ASN A 485 70.94 -11.10 -53.02
C ASN A 485 69.78 -12.00 -52.60
N ARG A 486 70.07 -13.19 -52.07
CA ARG A 486 69.08 -14.08 -51.46
C ARG A 486 68.95 -13.76 -49.97
N GLY A 487 67.73 -13.63 -49.49
CA GLY A 487 67.41 -13.24 -48.11
C GLY A 487 67.60 -11.73 -47.85
N GLY A 488 67.27 -11.31 -46.62
CA GLY A 488 67.45 -9.92 -46.18
C GLY A 488 68.90 -9.53 -45.87
N LYS A 489 69.70 -10.46 -45.33
CA LYS A 489 71.12 -10.22 -45.02
C LYS A 489 71.97 -10.15 -46.29
N PHE A 490 73.02 -9.32 -46.29
CA PHE A 490 73.93 -9.24 -47.44
C PHE A 490 74.75 -10.53 -47.61
N ALA A 491 74.49 -11.24 -48.70
CA ALA A 491 75.28 -12.35 -49.23
C ALA A 491 76.67 -11.85 -49.70
N PRO A 492 77.66 -12.74 -49.93
CA PRO A 492 79.04 -12.34 -50.22
C PRO A 492 79.19 -11.32 -51.36
N ASP A 493 78.51 -11.54 -52.49
CA ASP A 493 78.61 -10.66 -53.66
C ASP A 493 78.02 -9.27 -53.40
N ALA A 494 76.82 -9.22 -52.81
CA ALA A 494 76.20 -7.96 -52.41
C ALA A 494 77.07 -7.24 -51.37
N ARG A 495 77.61 -7.96 -50.38
CA ARG A 495 78.49 -7.42 -49.35
C ARG A 495 79.78 -6.82 -49.94
N ASN A 496 80.33 -7.43 -50.97
CA ASN A 496 81.49 -6.90 -51.69
C ASN A 496 81.15 -5.58 -52.40
N LEU A 497 79.95 -5.43 -52.97
CA LEU A 497 79.49 -4.16 -53.53
C LEU A 497 79.26 -3.10 -52.46
N ILE A 498 78.63 -3.47 -51.33
CA ILE A 498 78.39 -2.55 -50.20
C ILE A 498 79.72 -2.03 -49.63
N LYS A 499 80.75 -2.88 -49.46
CA LYS A 499 82.09 -2.48 -48.98
C LYS A 499 82.77 -1.45 -49.89
N LYS A 500 82.50 -1.48 -51.20
CA LYS A 500 83.04 -0.54 -52.18
C LYS A 500 82.34 0.83 -52.18
N ALA A 501 81.29 1.03 -51.37
CA ALA A 501 80.57 2.30 -51.32
C ALA A 501 81.51 3.50 -51.05
N THR A 502 81.50 4.48 -51.94
CA THR A 502 82.22 5.75 -51.79
C THR A 502 81.26 6.94 -51.90
N PRO A 503 81.61 8.11 -51.36
CA PRO A 503 80.79 9.32 -51.55
C PRO A 503 80.47 9.55 -53.03
N SER A 504 79.24 9.96 -53.32
CA SER A 504 78.63 10.10 -54.65
C SER A 504 78.17 8.81 -55.35
N ASP A 505 78.37 7.62 -54.77
CA ASP A 505 77.78 6.40 -55.30
C ASP A 505 76.25 6.39 -55.09
N LYS A 506 75.52 5.76 -56.02
CA LYS A 506 74.10 5.43 -55.84
C LYS A 506 73.93 3.93 -55.73
N PHE A 507 73.15 3.49 -54.75
CA PHE A 507 72.74 2.09 -54.60
C PHE A 507 71.24 1.96 -54.79
N PHE A 508 70.85 1.11 -55.74
CA PHE A 508 69.46 0.72 -55.96
C PHE A 508 69.27 -0.70 -55.43
N PHE A 509 68.24 -0.86 -54.61
CA PHE A 509 67.72 -2.17 -54.23
C PHE A 509 66.44 -2.34 -55.03
N GLU A 510 66.47 -3.23 -56.01
CA GLU A 510 65.38 -3.51 -56.95
C GLU A 510 64.76 -4.86 -56.61
N ASP A 511 63.52 -5.08 -57.06
CA ASP A 511 62.77 -6.34 -56.90
C ASP A 511 62.81 -6.89 -55.48
N ILE A 512 62.59 -6.04 -54.47
CA ILE A 512 62.65 -6.45 -53.06
C ILE A 512 61.45 -7.32 -52.76
N LYS A 513 61.68 -8.62 -52.59
CA LYS A 513 60.61 -9.59 -52.30
C LYS A 513 60.56 -9.93 -50.82
N CYS A 514 59.35 -9.98 -50.27
CA CYS A 514 59.08 -10.28 -48.87
C CYS A 514 58.00 -11.35 -48.71
N ARG A 515 58.07 -12.13 -47.64
CA ARG A 515 57.04 -13.11 -47.27
C ARG A 515 56.61 -12.88 -45.82
N CYS A 516 55.32 -12.65 -45.63
CA CYS A 516 54.69 -12.59 -44.31
C CYS A 516 54.00 -13.93 -43.99
N PRO A 517 53.68 -14.19 -42.70
CA PRO A 517 52.89 -15.35 -42.31
C PRO A 517 51.57 -15.41 -43.07
N GLY A 518 51.20 -16.60 -43.55
CA GLY A 518 49.98 -16.79 -44.34
C GLY A 518 50.10 -16.41 -45.83
N ASP A 519 51.26 -15.97 -46.30
CA ASP A 519 51.46 -15.68 -47.72
C ASP A 519 51.64 -16.93 -48.58
N PRO A 520 50.86 -17.07 -49.67
CA PRO A 520 51.03 -18.16 -50.62
C PRO A 520 52.31 -18.00 -51.46
N ALA A 521 52.72 -16.76 -51.73
CA ALA A 521 53.92 -16.42 -52.50
C ALA A 521 54.55 -15.11 -52.01
N PRO A 522 55.87 -14.90 -52.24
CA PRO A 522 56.52 -13.63 -51.93
C PRO A 522 55.88 -12.45 -52.66
N ARG A 523 55.73 -11.33 -51.96
CA ARG A 523 55.21 -10.06 -52.47
C ARG A 523 56.36 -9.16 -52.88
N ASP A 524 56.15 -8.35 -53.92
CA ASP A 524 57.07 -7.29 -54.30
C ASP A 524 56.82 -6.04 -53.44
N LEU A 525 57.87 -5.55 -52.78
CA LEU A 525 57.83 -4.33 -51.97
C LEU A 525 58.34 -3.10 -52.73
N GLY A 526 58.67 -3.25 -54.01
CA GLY A 526 59.26 -2.22 -54.86
C GLY A 526 60.75 -2.01 -54.56
N GLY A 527 61.24 -0.82 -54.90
CA GLY A 527 62.66 -0.47 -54.76
C GLY A 527 63.00 0.44 -53.59
N MET A 528 64.30 0.53 -53.30
CA MET A 528 64.92 1.53 -52.42
C MET A 528 66.13 2.16 -53.14
N VAL A 529 66.38 3.45 -52.86
CA VAL A 529 67.52 4.18 -53.43
C VAL A 529 68.29 4.88 -52.31
N PHE A 530 69.60 4.66 -52.29
CA PHE A 530 70.51 5.31 -51.34
C PHE A 530 71.59 6.10 -52.07
N ASN A 531 71.72 7.39 -51.73
CA ASN A 531 72.78 8.28 -52.20
C ASN A 531 73.88 8.34 -51.14
N ILE A 532 75.07 7.84 -51.45
CA ILE A 532 76.17 7.79 -50.49
C ILE A 532 76.82 9.17 -50.39
N ARG A 533 76.93 9.69 -49.16
CA ARG A 533 77.62 10.96 -48.87
C ARG A 533 78.92 10.75 -48.09
#